data_AF-A0A7C3I5D5-F1
#
_entry.id   AF-A0A7C3I5D5-F1
#
_cell.length_a   1.000
_cell.length_b   1.000
_cell.length_c   1.000
_cell.angle_alpha   90.00
_cell.angle_beta   90.00
_cell.angle_gamma   90.00
#
_symmetry.space_group_name_H-M   'P 1'
#
loop_
_entity.id
_entity.type
_entity.pdbx_description
1 polymer ?
#
loop_
_entity_poly.entity_id
_entity_poly.type
_entity_poly.pdbx_seq_one_letter_code
_entity_poly.pdbx_strand_id
1 'polypeptide(L)' 'MDKLPQNIQEAFLNNARKDRIFLTIYLMSGVKLSGRIRSFDKYSVILESN' A
#
# COMPACT_ATOMS: atom_id res chain seq x y z
N MET A 1 -16.21 -15.09 -19.48
CA MET A 1 -14.87 -14.85 -18.92
C MET A 1 -15.07 -14.53 -17.46
N ASP A 2 -14.79 -15.49 -16.57
CA ASP A 2 -14.91 -15.25 -15.14
C ASP A 2 -13.94 -14.14 -14.74
N LYS A 3 -14.49 -13.04 -14.23
CA LYS A 3 -13.71 -11.96 -13.64
C LYS A 3 -13.02 -12.58 -12.42
N LEU A 4 -11.70 -12.79 -12.51
CA LEU A 4 -10.90 -13.20 -11.35
C LEU A 4 -11.26 -12.28 -10.17
N PRO A 5 -11.59 -12.83 -8.99
CA PRO A 5 -11.90 -12.02 -7.83
C PRO A 5 -10.73 -11.07 -7.59
N GLN A 6 -11.00 -9.78 -7.66
CA GLN A 6 -9.98 -8.75 -7.59
C GLN A 6 -9.36 -8.78 -6.20
N ASN A 7 -8.06 -9.09 -6.11
CA ASN A 7 -7.34 -9.11 -4.85
C ASN A 7 -7.42 -7.70 -4.22
N ILE A 8 -8.15 -7.59 -3.11
CA ILE A 8 -8.45 -6.31 -2.46
C ILE A 8 -7.16 -5.59 -2.00
N GLN A 9 -6.14 -6.35 -1.59
CA GLN A 9 -4.85 -5.81 -1.20
C GLN A 9 -4.14 -5.16 -2.39
N GLU A 10 -4.02 -5.88 -3.50
CA GLU A 10 -3.38 -5.37 -4.72
C GLU A 10 -4.13 -4.16 -5.29
N ALA A 11 -5.46 -4.21 -5.30
CA ALA A 11 -6.29 -3.10 -5.76
C ALA A 11 -6.08 -1.85 -4.90
N PHE A 12 -6.13 -2.01 -3.57
CA PHE A 12 -5.94 -0.91 -2.64
C PHE A 12 -4.53 -0.31 -2.74
N LEU A 13 -3.48 -1.14 -2.67
CA LEU A 13 -2.09 -0.67 -2.69
C LEU A 13 -1.74 -0.03 -4.05
N ASN A 14 -2.27 -0.56 -5.15
CA ASN A 14 -2.06 0.06 -6.46
C ASN A 14 -2.77 1.41 -6.59
N ASN A 15 -4.02 1.54 -6.11
CA ASN A 15 -4.74 2.81 -6.16
C ASN A 15 -4.01 3.86 -5.30
N ALA A 16 -3.67 3.51 -4.05
CA ALA A 16 -2.92 4.39 -3.17
C ALA A 16 -1.56 4.85 -3.75
N ARG A 17 -0.83 3.94 -4.41
CA ARG A 17 0.43 4.26 -5.11
C ARG A 17 0.22 5.18 -6.32
N LYS A 18 -0.72 4.84 -7.21
CA LYS A 18 -0.99 5.60 -8.45
C LYS A 18 -1.45 7.02 -8.13
N ASP A 19 -2.34 7.16 -7.16
CA ASP A 19 -2.93 8.44 -6.78
C ASP A 19 -2.04 9.21 -5.77
N ARG A 20 -0.88 8.64 -5.42
CA ARG A 20 0.11 9.22 -4.49
C ARG A 20 -0.52 9.64 -3.15
N ILE A 21 -1.45 8.82 -2.66
CA ILE A 21 -2.20 9.07 -1.43
C ILE A 21 -1.23 9.05 -0.25
N PHE A 22 -1.30 10.08 0.59
CA PHE A 22 -0.58 10.11 1.86
C PHE A 22 -1.32 9.25 2.88
N LEU A 23 -0.63 8.28 3.46
CA LEU A 23 -1.23 7.25 4.31
C LEU A 23 -0.37 6.99 5.54
N THR A 24 -0.99 6.42 6.56
CA THR A 24 -0.34 6.03 7.82
C THR A 24 -0.42 4.52 7.97
N ILE A 25 0.75 3.88 8.14
CA ILE A 25 0.91 2.46 8.39
C ILE A 25 1.20 2.28 9.88
N TYR A 26 0.40 1.44 10.53
CA TYR A 26 0.59 1.05 11.93
C TYR A 26 1.29 -0.30 11.96
N LEU A 27 2.48 -0.34 12.56
CA LEU A 27 3.21 -1.58 12.75
C LEU A 27 2.69 -2.32 14.00
N MET A 28 2.88 -3.63 14.04
CA MET A 28 2.51 -4.45 15.20
C MET A 28 3.22 -4.02 16.50
N SER A 29 4.39 -3.39 16.38
CA SER A 29 5.11 -2.79 17.52
C SER A 29 4.44 -1.52 18.07
N GLY A 30 3.43 -0.98 17.40
CA GLY A 30 2.78 0.29 17.74
C GLY A 30 3.40 1.52 17.08
N VAL A 31 4.55 1.37 16.40
CA VAL A 31 5.17 2.47 15.62
C VAL A 31 4.25 2.87 14.46
N LYS A 32 4.16 4.17 14.20
CA LYS A 32 3.41 4.75 13.08
C LYS A 32 4.39 5.26 12.03
N LEU A 33 4.19 4.85 10.78
CA LEU A 33 4.92 5.36 9.62
C LEU A 33 3.94 6.12 8.73
N SER A 34 4.28 7.33 8.32
CA SER A 34 3.44 8.13 7.43
C SER A 34 4.22 8.52 6.19
N GLY A 35 3.58 8.39 5.03
CA GLY A 35 4.22 8.63 3.75
C GLY A 35 3.35 8.20 2.58
N ARG A 36 3.98 8.07 1.41
CA ARG A 36 3.33 7.60 0.17
C ARG A 36 3.97 6.29 -0.27
N ILE A 37 3.16 5.39 -0.84
CA ILE A 37 3.70 4.13 -1.38
C ILE A 37 4.44 4.44 -2.69
N ARG A 38 5.73 4.07 -2.74
CA ARG A 38 6.55 4.12 -3.96
C ARG A 38 6.42 2.84 -4.77
N SER A 39 6.50 1.69 -4.12
CA SER A 39 6.30 0.36 -4.71
C SER A 39 5.95 -0.67 -3.63
N PHE A 40 5.51 -1.86 -4.05
CA PHE A 40 5.26 -2.99 -3.15
C PHE A 40 5.38 -4.32 -3.92
N ASP A 41 5.56 -5.40 -3.17
CA ASP A 41 5.44 -6.78 -3.64
C ASP A 41 4.56 -7.58 -2.66
N LYS A 42 4.62 -8.91 -2.72
CA LYS A 42 3.83 -9.80 -1.86
C LYS A 42 4.15 -9.67 -0.36
N TYR A 43 5.36 -9.25 0.00
CA TYR A 43 5.87 -9.27 1.37
C TYR A 43 6.37 -7.91 1.87
N SER A 44 6.60 -6.95 0.97
CA SER A 44 7.22 -5.67 1.31
C SER A 44 6.52 -4.46 0.66
N VAL A 45 6.63 -3.31 1.33
CA VAL A 45 6.17 -2.00 0.83
C VAL A 45 7.31 -1.01 0.99
N ILE A 46 7.62 -0.29 -0.09
CA ILE A 46 8.55 0.84 -0.06
C ILE A 46 7.74 2.10 0.17
N LEU A 47 7.93 2.71 1.34
CA LEU A 47 7.29 3.97 1.73
C LEU A 47 8.29 5.13 1.54
N GLU A 48 7.82 6.23 0.93
CA GLU A 48 8.56 7.47 0.82
C GLU A 48 7.95 8.50 1.79
N SER A 49 8.78 9.02 2.68
CA SER A 49 8.44 10.07 3.64
C SER A 49 9.29 11.29 3.28
N ASN A 50 8.64 12.37 2.84
CA ASN A 50 9.25 13.69 2.68
C ASN A 50 8.91 14.52 3.90
#